data_AF-A0A3U9KX24-F1
#
_entry.id   AF-A0A3U9KX24-F1
#
_cell.length_a   1.000
_cell.length_b   1.000
_cell.length_c   1.000
_cell.angle_alpha   90.00
_cell.angle_beta   90.00
_cell.angle_gamma   90.00
#
_symmetry.space_group_name_H-M   'P 1'
#
loop_
_entity.id
_entity.type
_entity.pdbx_description
1 polymer ?
#
loop_
_entity_poly.entity_id
_entity_poly.type
_entity_poly.pdbx_seq_one_letter_code
_entity_poly.pdbx_strand_id
1 'polypeptide(L)'
;MNPYKEEIIHAHAAIENWLSKGMGSLAALIARFAADFTMITPGGVCLDYPALGAFFQAQRACRPGLVIVVEHIDLVAEWPEGAALRYRERQQLPGQAETVRWSTVILKRERGRIVWRHLHETTATA
;
A
#
# COMPACT_ATOMS: atom_id res chain seq x y z
N MET A 1 6.70 -12.15 -13.45
CA MET A 1 6.59 -10.68 -13.63
C MET A 1 7.61 -10.05 -12.65
N ASN A 2 7.89 -8.74 -12.63
CA ASN A 2 8.90 -8.22 -11.69
C ASN A 2 8.36 -8.41 -10.25
N PRO A 3 9.10 -9.09 -9.35
CA PRO A 3 8.57 -9.48 -8.03
C PRO A 3 8.19 -8.28 -7.15
N TYR A 4 8.79 -7.10 -7.38
CA TYR A 4 8.38 -5.87 -6.72
C TYR A 4 7.00 -5.39 -7.18
N LYS A 5 6.68 -5.54 -8.48
CA LYS A 5 5.35 -5.20 -9.01
C LYS A 5 4.29 -6.15 -8.47
N GLU A 6 4.60 -7.44 -8.38
CA GLU A 6 3.72 -8.45 -7.79
C GLU A 6 3.43 -8.14 -6.31
N GLU A 7 4.45 -7.74 -5.55
CA GLU A 7 4.28 -7.32 -4.15
C GLU A 7 3.32 -6.14 -4.00
N ILE A 8 3.40 -5.12 -4.88
CA ILE A 8 2.49 -3.98 -4.88
C ILE A 8 1.05 -4.46 -5.10
N ILE A 9 0.81 -5.30 -6.10
CA ILE A 9 -0.54 -5.82 -6.41
C ILE A 9 -1.09 -6.63 -5.24
N HIS A 10 -0.30 -7.56 -4.71
CA HIS A 10 -0.72 -8.42 -3.60
C HIS A 10 -0.98 -7.63 -2.31
N ALA A 11 -0.21 -6.57 -2.04
CA ALA A 11 -0.42 -5.72 -0.88
C ALA A 11 -1.75 -4.97 -0.97
N HIS A 12 -2.06 -4.35 -2.11
CA HIS A 12 -3.33 -3.63 -2.29
C HIS A 12 -4.53 -4.58 -2.27
N ALA A 13 -4.41 -5.78 -2.82
CA ALA A 13 -5.46 -6.80 -2.70
C ALA A 13 -5.71 -7.20 -1.23
N ALA A 14 -4.65 -7.31 -0.41
CA ALA A 14 -4.78 -7.59 1.02
C ALA A 14 -5.42 -6.41 1.78
N ILE A 15 -5.01 -5.18 1.45
CA ILE A 15 -5.57 -3.94 2.00
C ILE A 15 -7.05 -3.80 1.64
N GLU A 16 -7.43 -4.01 0.38
CA GLU A 16 -8.82 -3.98 -0.06
C GLU A 16 -9.67 -4.99 0.71
N ASN A 17 -9.24 -6.26 0.77
CA ASN A 17 -9.97 -7.29 1.50
C ASN A 17 -10.13 -6.97 2.99
N TRP A 18 -9.11 -6.37 3.61
CA TRP A 18 -9.14 -5.96 5.00
C TRP A 18 -10.10 -4.78 5.25
N LEU A 19 -10.00 -3.72 4.45
CA LEU A 19 -10.80 -2.50 4.61
C LEU A 19 -12.25 -2.70 4.15
N SER A 20 -12.48 -3.51 3.12
CA SER A 20 -13.78 -3.74 2.50
C SER A 20 -14.57 -4.84 3.20
N LYS A 21 -13.94 -6.00 3.39
CA LYS A 21 -14.63 -7.23 3.82
C LYS A 21 -14.20 -7.69 5.22
N GLY A 22 -13.20 -7.04 5.82
CA GLY A 22 -12.62 -7.48 7.08
C GLY A 22 -11.93 -8.84 7.01
N MET A 23 -11.59 -9.32 5.80
CA MET A 23 -10.98 -10.63 5.58
C MET A 23 -9.45 -10.56 5.69
N GLY A 24 -8.85 -11.69 6.06
CA GLY A 24 -7.41 -11.80 6.28
C GLY A 24 -7.01 -11.64 7.74
N SER A 25 -5.73 -11.38 7.96
CA SER A 25 -5.13 -11.26 9.30
C SER A 25 -4.36 -9.95 9.40
N LEU A 26 -4.61 -9.19 10.47
CA LEU A 26 -3.85 -7.97 10.76
C LEU A 26 -2.34 -8.26 10.83
N ALA A 27 -1.96 -9.36 11.48
CA ALA A 27 -0.56 -9.77 11.59
C ALA A 27 0.05 -10.06 10.21
N ALA A 28 -0.69 -10.74 9.32
CA ALA A 28 -0.21 -11.01 7.96
C ALA A 28 -0.09 -9.74 7.11
N LEU A 29 -1.04 -8.80 7.26
CA LEU A 29 -1.03 -7.51 6.58
C LEU A 29 0.16 -6.65 7.02
N ILE A 30 0.34 -6.51 8.34
CA ILE A 30 1.42 -5.71 8.92
C ILE A 30 2.81 -6.36 8.70
N ALA A 31 2.89 -7.69 8.58
CA ALA A 31 4.14 -8.40 8.26
C ALA A 31 4.65 -8.17 6.82
N ARG A 32 3.94 -7.41 5.99
CA ARG A 32 4.42 -6.92 4.68
C ARG A 32 5.28 -5.67 4.82
N PHE A 33 5.18 -4.96 5.95
CA PHE A 33 5.89 -3.74 6.21
C PHE A 33 7.13 -4.01 7.05
N ALA A 34 8.20 -3.30 6.74
CA ALA A 34 9.43 -3.32 7.52
C ALA A 34 9.19 -2.75 8.92
N ALA A 35 9.91 -3.24 9.94
CA ALA A 35 9.83 -2.66 11.28
C ALA A 35 10.20 -1.15 11.31
N ASP A 36 11.05 -0.72 10.37
CA ASP A 36 11.44 0.66 10.13
C ASP A 36 10.63 1.35 9.02
N PHE A 37 9.40 0.88 8.76
CA PHE A 37 8.50 1.48 7.78
C PHE A 37 8.09 2.90 8.17
N THR A 38 7.94 3.73 7.15
CA THR A 38 7.42 5.10 7.25
C THR A 38 6.54 5.40 6.04
N MET A 39 5.53 6.25 6.19
CA MET A 39 4.82 6.79 5.05
C MET A 39 4.35 8.22 5.24
N ILE A 40 4.12 8.89 4.12
CA ILE A 40 3.39 10.16 4.04
C ILE A 40 2.09 9.87 3.27
N THR A 41 0.97 10.03 3.98
CA THR A 41 -0.38 9.87 3.41
C THR A 41 -0.70 11.03 2.44
N PRO A 42 -1.75 10.96 1.60
CA PRO A 42 -2.08 12.06 0.69
C PRO A 42 -2.46 13.37 1.40
N GLY A 43 -2.85 13.30 2.68
CA GLY A 43 -3.09 14.47 3.53
C GLY A 43 -1.83 15.06 4.17
N GLY A 44 -0.64 14.54 3.84
CA GLY A 44 0.63 14.99 4.40
C GLY A 44 0.94 14.47 5.81
N VAL A 45 0.09 13.60 6.37
CA VAL A 45 0.34 12.99 7.69
C VAL A 45 1.38 11.89 7.57
N CYS A 46 2.38 11.92 8.45
CA CYS A 46 3.38 10.87 8.59
C CYS A 46 2.87 9.74 9.48
N LEU A 47 3.01 8.49 9.02
CA LEU A 47 2.73 7.29 9.81
C LEU A 47 3.99 6.41 9.86
N ASP A 48 4.33 5.92 11.05
CA ASP A 48 5.35 4.89 11.25
C ASP A 48 4.70 3.49 11.36
N TYR A 49 5.51 2.46 11.59
CA TYR A 49 5.03 1.09 11.68
C TYR A 49 3.96 0.86 12.77
N PRO A 50 4.14 1.31 14.04
CA PRO A 50 3.08 1.23 15.05
C PRO A 50 1.80 1.96 14.65
N ALA A 51 1.91 3.19 14.14
CA ALA A 51 0.74 3.97 13.72
C ALA A 51 -0.01 3.33 12.56
N LEU A 52 0.71 2.73 11.60
CA LEU A 52 0.10 1.95 10.51
C LEU A 52 -0.65 0.72 11.05
N GLY A 53 -0.08 0.02 12.03
CA GLY A 53 -0.73 -1.09 12.73
C GLY A 53 -2.05 -0.68 13.37
N ALA A 54 -2.02 0.39 14.14
CA ALA A 54 -3.22 0.95 14.77
C ALA A 54 -4.26 1.41 13.74
N PHE A 55 -3.82 2.03 12.63
CA PHE A 55 -4.68 2.42 11.53
C PHE A 55 -5.42 1.21 10.94
N PHE A 56 -4.69 0.14 10.57
CA PHE A 56 -5.36 -1.03 10.01
C PHE A 56 -6.29 -1.69 11.03
N GLN A 57 -5.88 -1.80 12.29
CA GLN A 57 -6.75 -2.36 13.34
C GLN A 57 -8.07 -1.59 13.44
N ALA A 58 -8.01 -0.26 13.44
CA ALA A 58 -9.19 0.60 13.56
C ALA A 58 -10.09 0.60 12.31
N GLN A 59 -9.54 0.31 11.13
CA GLN A 59 -10.22 0.44 9.83
C GLN A 59 -10.74 -0.87 9.24
N ARG A 60 -10.72 -1.98 10.00
CA ARG A 60 -11.20 -3.28 9.54
C ARG A 60 -12.68 -3.21 9.15
N ALA A 61 -12.99 -3.61 7.92
CA ALA A 61 -14.35 -3.58 7.35
C ALA A 61 -15.06 -2.20 7.40
N CYS A 62 -14.33 -1.09 7.56
CA CYS A 62 -14.90 0.25 7.64
C CYS A 62 -15.28 0.85 6.27
N ARG A 63 -14.89 0.20 5.17
CA ARG A 63 -15.09 0.70 3.80
C ARG A 63 -15.83 -0.33 2.93
N PRO A 64 -17.05 -0.75 3.29
CA PRO A 64 -17.75 -1.84 2.63
C PRO A 64 -17.94 -1.57 1.13
N GLY A 65 -17.55 -2.53 0.30
CA GLY A 65 -17.63 -2.42 -1.16
C GLY A 65 -16.50 -1.62 -1.80
N LEU A 66 -15.46 -1.24 -1.04
CA LEU A 66 -14.24 -0.64 -1.59
C LEU A 66 -13.61 -1.56 -2.63
N VAL A 67 -13.25 -0.95 -3.76
CA VAL A 67 -12.43 -1.53 -4.83
C VAL A 67 -11.17 -0.69 -4.98
N ILE A 68 -10.02 -1.34 -5.05
CA ILE A 68 -8.70 -0.74 -5.26
C ILE A 68 -8.12 -1.28 -6.56
N VAL A 69 -7.79 -0.39 -7.49
CA VAL A 69 -7.11 -0.73 -8.74
C VAL A 69 -5.73 -0.10 -8.74
N VAL A 70 -4.71 -0.94 -8.95
CA VAL A 70 -3.33 -0.48 -9.12
C VAL A 70 -2.94 -0.60 -10.59
N GLU A 71 -2.38 0.47 -11.14
CA GLU A 71 -2.00 0.57 -12.54
C GLU A 71 -0.75 1.46 -12.71
N HIS A 72 -0.22 1.53 -13.94
CA HIS A 72 1.00 2.31 -14.27
C HIS A 72 2.17 2.04 -13.31
N ILE A 73 2.42 0.76 -13.01
CA ILE A 73 3.51 0.35 -12.10
C ILE A 73 4.85 0.41 -12.86
N ASP A 74 5.64 1.44 -12.57
CA ASP A 74 6.93 1.73 -13.18
C ASP A 74 8.07 1.46 -12.19
N LEU A 75 9.13 0.83 -12.67
CA LEU A 75 10.38 0.72 -11.92
C LEU A 75 11.14 2.05 -12.08
N VAL A 76 11.44 2.72 -10.97
CA VAL A 76 12.19 3.99 -10.97
C VAL A 76 13.69 3.72 -10.79
N ALA A 77 14.03 2.83 -9.86
CA ALA A 77 15.40 2.38 -9.62
C ALA A 77 15.40 0.98 -8.99
N GLU A 78 16.44 0.20 -9.24
CA GLU A 78 16.68 -1.10 -8.61
C GLU A 78 18.14 -1.21 -8.17
N TRP A 79 18.36 -1.82 -7.02
CA TRP A 79 19.66 -2.08 -6.43
C TRP A 79 19.64 -3.46 -5.73
N PRO A 80 20.80 -4.02 -5.32
CA PRO A 80 20.86 -5.40 -4.82
C PRO A 80 19.89 -5.68 -3.66
N GLU A 81 19.68 -4.70 -2.79
CA GLU A 81 18.85 -4.82 -1.58
C GLU A 81 17.41 -4.30 -1.75
N GLY A 82 16.99 -3.80 -2.92
CA GLY A 82 15.68 -3.18 -3.03
C GLY A 82 15.35 -2.52 -4.37
N ALA A 83 14.22 -1.82 -4.39
CA ALA A 83 13.78 -1.05 -5.54
C ALA A 83 12.89 0.13 -5.13
N ALA A 84 12.93 1.18 -5.94
CA ALA A 84 11.98 2.26 -5.92
C ALA A 84 11.02 2.10 -7.11
N LEU A 85 9.72 2.16 -6.84
CA LEU A 85 8.68 2.08 -7.87
C LEU A 85 7.71 3.24 -7.72
N ARG A 86 7.10 3.59 -8.85
CA ARG A 86 5.96 4.50 -8.90
C ARG A 86 4.75 3.73 -9.40
N TYR A 87 3.58 3.99 -8.84
CA TYR A 87 2.33 3.45 -9.35
C TYR A 87 1.18 4.44 -9.15
N ARG A 88 0.12 4.26 -9.92
CA ARG A 88 -1.16 4.95 -9.72
C ARG A 88 -2.14 3.98 -9.07
N GLU A 89 -2.88 4.49 -8.10
CA GLU A 89 -3.94 3.77 -7.43
C GLU A 89 -5.26 4.52 -7.57
N ARG A 90 -6.31 3.79 -7.92
CA ARG A 90 -7.69 4.27 -7.95
C ARG A 90 -8.50 3.53 -6.91
N GLN A 91 -9.24 4.28 -6.09
CA GLN A 91 -10.14 3.73 -5.09
C GLN A 91 -11.58 4.15 -5.39
N GLN A 92 -12.48 3.18 -5.45
CA GLN A 92 -13.91 3.41 -5.64
C GLN A 92 -14.70 2.85 -4.46
N LEU A 93 -15.55 3.69 -3.87
CA LEU A 93 -16.53 3.31 -2.85
C LEU A 93 -17.95 3.44 -3.40
N PRO A 94 -18.91 2.56 -3.03
CA PRO A 94 -20.29 2.69 -3.50
C PRO A 94 -20.88 4.07 -3.16
N GLY A 95 -21.41 4.75 -4.18
CA GLY A 95 -22.04 6.07 -4.02
C GLY A 95 -21.08 7.25 -3.79
N GLN A 96 -19.76 7.04 -3.91
CA GLN A 96 -18.76 8.11 -3.80
C GLN A 96 -18.04 8.34 -5.12
N ALA A 97 -17.44 9.53 -5.29
CA ALA A 97 -16.54 9.77 -6.42
C ALA A 97 -15.29 8.90 -6.32
N GLU A 98 -14.75 8.47 -7.46
CA GLU A 98 -13.45 7.79 -7.51
C GLU A 98 -12.37 8.72 -6.96
N THR A 99 -11.45 8.18 -6.18
CA THR A 99 -10.25 8.91 -5.75
C THR A 99 -9.02 8.31 -6.42
N VAL A 100 -8.12 9.17 -6.88
CA VAL A 100 -6.89 8.77 -7.57
C VAL A 100 -5.70 9.31 -6.79
N ARG A 101 -4.64 8.50 -6.67
CA ARG A 101 -3.37 8.91 -6.08
C ARG A 101 -2.19 8.35 -6.85
N TRP A 102 -1.11 9.11 -6.88
CA TRP A 102 0.21 8.63 -7.26
C TRP A 102 0.99 8.25 -6.01
N SER A 103 1.74 7.17 -6.11
CA SER A 103 2.52 6.64 -5.01
C SER A 103 3.96 6.39 -5.45
N THR A 104 4.91 6.80 -4.62
CA THR A 104 6.31 6.34 -4.72
C THR A 104 6.58 5.42 -3.54
N VAL A 105 7.00 4.20 -3.84
CA VAL A 105 7.32 3.17 -2.84
C VAL A 105 8.79 2.81 -2.89
N ILE A 106 9.38 2.64 -1.72
CA ILE A 106 10.68 1.98 -1.55
C ILE A 106 10.41 0.61 -0.95
N LEU A 107 10.80 -0.43 -1.67
CA LEU A 107 10.72 -1.82 -1.25
C LEU A 107 12.13 -2.33 -0.93
N LYS A 108 12.28 -3.09 0.16
CA LYS A 108 13.53 -3.74 0.53
C LYS A 108 13.41 -5.26 0.41
N ARG A 109 14.52 -5.93 0.06
CA ARG A 109 14.68 -7.37 0.18
C ARG A 109 15.26 -7.68 1.56
N GLU A 110 14.49 -8.35 2.40
CA GLU A 110 14.88 -8.75 3.74
C GLU A 110 14.69 -10.26 3.88
N ARG A 111 15.81 -10.99 4.07
CA ARG A 111 15.83 -12.46 4.24
C ARG A 111 15.06 -13.20 3.13
N GLY A 112 15.22 -12.75 1.88
CA GLY A 112 14.56 -13.32 0.70
C GLY A 112 13.11 -12.89 0.49
N ARG A 113 12.53 -12.06 1.37
CA ARG A 113 11.18 -11.49 1.23
C ARG A 113 11.27 -10.03 0.78
N ILE A 114 10.27 -9.58 0.03
CA ILE A 114 10.09 -8.15 -0.29
C ILE A 114 9.18 -7.56 0.79
N VAL A 115 9.61 -6.45 1.39
CA VAL A 115 8.82 -5.71 2.38
C VAL A 115 8.86 -4.21 2.11
N TRP A 116 7.81 -3.53 2.55
CA TRP A 116 7.63 -2.10 2.36
C TRP A 116 8.50 -1.32 3.33
N ARG A 117 9.39 -0.47 2.81
CA ARG A 117 10.27 0.38 3.62
C ARG A 117 9.79 1.82 3.72
N HIS A 118 9.29 2.37 2.62
CA HIS A 118 8.72 3.72 2.61
C HIS A 118 7.61 3.84 1.57
N LEU A 119 6.63 4.71 1.83
CA LEU A 119 5.57 5.05 0.90
C LEU A 119 5.24 6.55 0.99
N HIS A 120 5.15 7.23 -0.14
CA HIS A 120 4.64 8.59 -0.20
C HIS A 120 3.55 8.66 -1.26
N GLU A 121 2.38 9.13 -0.85
CA GLU A 121 1.20 9.28 -1.71
C GLU A 121 0.87 10.75 -1.96
N THR A 122 0.43 11.06 -3.17
CA THR A 122 -0.07 12.37 -3.56
C THR A 122 -1.40 12.20 -4.29
N THR A 123 -2.44 12.91 -3.85
CA THR A 123 -3.74 12.94 -4.55
C THR A 123 -3.57 13.45 -5.97
N ALA A 124 -4.25 12.81 -6.92
CA ALA A 124 -4.35 13.24 -8.29
C ALA A 124 -5.81 13.47 -8.66
N THR A 125 -6.05 14.37 -9.60
CA THR A 125 -7.33 14.41 -10.30
C THR A 125 -7.44 13.20 -11.23
N ALA A 126 -8.63 12.60 -11.29
CA ALA A 126 -8.94 11.50 -12.20
C ALA A 126 -8.77 11.89 -13.67
#